data_AF-A0A8J5ZRK1-F1
#
_entry.id   AF-A0A8J5ZRK1-F1
#
_cell.length_a   1.000
_cell.length_b   1.000
_cell.length_c   1.000
_cell.angle_alpha   90.00
_cell.angle_beta   90.00
_cell.angle_gamma   90.00
#
_symmetry.space_group_name_H-M   'P 1'
#
loop_
_entity.id
_entity.type
_entity.pdbx_description
1 polymer ?
#
loop_
_entity_poly.entity_id
_entity_poly.type
_entity_poly.pdbx_seq_one_letter_code
_entity_poly.pdbx_strand_id
1 'polypeptide(L)'
;WQLKYPKLILREAGSVPAQLHKEVQEAFLTLNKHGCLFRDLVRVQGKDLLTPVSRILIGSPGCTYKYLNTRLFTVPWPEKGSDAKYSEADIGTACRAFLKLNEYLQIETLQALEELAAKDRDNIDAVPVCIGPDFPRVGLGYEGPDEVELKNRASYNMTLLNFMDPQKMPYLKEEPYFGMGKMAVSWHHDENLVDRSAVAVYSYSCEGPEEEDSDDDPELEGRDPDTWHVGFKISWDIETPGLAIPLHQGDCYFML
;
A
#
# COMPACT_ATOMS: atom_id res chain seq x y z
N TRP A 1 -5.47 16.03 6.14
CA TRP A 1 -4.24 15.24 5.96
C TRP A 1 -3.16 15.55 7.00
N GLN A 2 -2.45 16.67 6.89
CA GLN A 2 -1.19 16.94 7.63
C GLN A 2 -1.24 16.77 9.16
N LEU A 3 -2.35 17.11 9.81
CA LEU A 3 -2.45 17.06 11.28
C LEU A 3 -2.83 15.68 11.85
N LYS A 4 -3.58 14.88 11.09
CA LYS A 4 -4.20 13.63 11.59
C LYS A 4 -3.71 12.38 10.89
N TYR A 5 -3.14 12.53 9.69
CA TYR A 5 -2.61 11.45 8.86
C TYR A 5 -1.20 11.80 8.33
N PRO A 6 -0.26 12.33 9.15
CA PRO A 6 1.06 12.78 8.66
C PRO A 6 1.96 11.64 8.17
N LYS A 7 1.70 10.40 8.59
CA LYS A 7 2.47 9.20 8.21
C LYS A 7 1.92 8.50 6.96
N LEU A 8 0.90 9.10 6.34
CA LEU A 8 0.40 8.71 5.04
C LEU A 8 1.03 9.63 3.99
N ILE A 9 1.67 9.03 2.99
CA ILE A 9 2.32 9.76 1.91
C ILE A 9 1.76 9.29 0.59
N LEU A 10 1.53 10.24 -0.32
CA LEU A 10 1.22 10.00 -1.72
C LEU A 10 2.39 10.47 -2.58
N ARG A 11 2.72 9.66 -3.57
CA ARG A 11 3.66 9.95 -4.64
C ARG A 11 2.90 9.71 -5.94
N GLU A 12 2.54 10.78 -6.62
CA GLU A 12 1.80 10.72 -7.87
C GLU A 12 2.63 10.02 -8.96
N ALA A 13 1.96 9.47 -9.97
CA ALA A 13 2.58 8.70 -11.05
C ALA A 13 3.81 9.40 -11.68
N GLY A 14 3.80 10.73 -11.80
CA GLY A 14 4.92 11.51 -12.35
C GLY A 14 6.26 11.37 -11.59
N SER A 15 6.24 10.86 -10.35
CA SER A 15 7.45 10.56 -9.58
C SER A 15 8.11 9.23 -9.94
N VAL A 16 7.37 8.32 -10.59
CA VAL A 16 7.83 6.98 -10.94
C VAL A 16 8.39 6.98 -12.37
N PRO A 17 9.54 6.32 -12.63
CA PRO A 17 10.09 6.26 -13.98
C PRO A 17 9.11 5.61 -14.98
N ALA A 18 8.91 6.23 -16.14
CA ALA A 18 7.98 5.74 -17.18
C ALA A 18 8.29 4.30 -17.64
N GLN A 19 9.57 3.92 -17.68
CA GLN A 19 9.96 2.54 -18.00
C GLN A 19 9.51 1.55 -16.92
N LEU A 20 9.54 1.95 -15.65
CA LEU A 20 9.08 1.10 -14.55
C LEU A 20 7.55 0.95 -14.59
N HIS A 21 6.81 2.02 -14.89
CA HIS A 21 5.37 1.92 -15.15
C HIS A 21 5.05 0.88 -16.21
N LYS A 22 5.67 1.00 -17.38
CA LYS A 22 5.45 0.08 -18.49
C LYS A 22 5.69 -1.38 -18.09
N GLU A 23 6.85 -1.66 -17.48
CA GLU A 23 7.21 -3.02 -17.08
C GLU A 23 6.24 -3.61 -16.05
N VAL A 24 5.83 -2.82 -15.05
CA VAL A 24 4.93 -3.26 -13.98
C VAL A 24 3.50 -3.46 -14.49
N GLN A 25 3.00 -2.55 -15.32
CA GLN A 25 1.66 -2.66 -15.92
C GLN A 25 1.57 -3.87 -16.87
N GLU A 26 2.57 -4.07 -17.72
CA GLU A 26 2.66 -5.28 -18.56
C GLU A 26 2.74 -6.57 -17.71
N ALA A 27 3.43 -6.52 -16.57
CA ALA A 27 3.51 -7.64 -15.64
C ALA A 27 2.15 -7.96 -14.99
N PHE A 28 1.38 -6.94 -14.57
CA PHE A 28 0.01 -7.14 -14.08
C PHE A 28 -0.88 -7.82 -15.13
N LEU A 29 -0.87 -7.31 -16.36
CA LEU A 29 -1.66 -7.85 -17.46
C LEU A 29 -1.24 -9.29 -17.82
N THR A 30 0.07 -9.57 -17.78
CA THR A 30 0.61 -10.91 -18.02
C THR A 30 0.11 -11.88 -16.95
N LEU A 31 0.28 -11.58 -15.66
CA LEU A 31 -0.20 -12.46 -14.59
C LEU A 31 -1.70 -12.71 -14.66
N ASN A 32 -2.49 -11.69 -15.00
CA ASN A 32 -3.93 -11.82 -15.19
C ASN A 32 -4.26 -12.73 -16.39
N LYS A 33 -3.58 -12.55 -17.53
CA LYS A 33 -3.75 -13.37 -18.74
C LYS A 33 -3.44 -14.85 -18.49
N HIS A 34 -2.41 -15.15 -17.68
CA HIS A 34 -2.05 -16.52 -17.31
C HIS A 34 -2.90 -17.10 -16.16
N GLY A 35 -3.90 -16.35 -15.66
CA GLY A 35 -4.80 -16.84 -14.61
C GLY A 35 -4.10 -17.04 -13.26
N CYS A 36 -3.07 -16.25 -12.98
CA CYS A 36 -2.26 -16.40 -11.76
C CYS A 36 -2.91 -15.83 -10.50
N LEU A 37 -3.98 -15.03 -10.62
CA LEU A 37 -4.65 -14.37 -9.51
C LEU A 37 -5.93 -15.11 -9.11
N PHE A 38 -6.09 -15.39 -7.82
CA PHE A 38 -7.20 -16.18 -7.29
C PHE A 38 -7.91 -15.44 -6.16
N ARG A 39 -9.23 -15.63 -6.05
CA ARG A 39 -9.96 -15.21 -4.86
C ARG A 39 -9.62 -16.15 -3.73
N ASP A 40 -9.21 -15.59 -2.60
CA ASP A 40 -8.85 -16.39 -1.43
C ASP A 40 -10.11 -16.83 -0.70
N LEU A 41 -10.16 -18.11 -0.32
CA LEU A 41 -11.11 -18.60 0.67
C LEU A 41 -10.53 -18.31 2.06
N VAL A 42 -11.08 -17.31 2.73
CA VAL A 42 -10.62 -16.81 4.03
C VAL A 42 -11.63 -17.11 5.12
N ARG A 43 -11.21 -17.01 6.39
CA ARG A 43 -12.11 -17.21 7.53
C ARG A 43 -12.19 -15.98 8.41
N VAL A 44 -13.37 -15.36 8.43
CA VAL A 44 -13.64 -14.13 9.22
C VAL A 44 -14.78 -14.41 10.19
N GLN A 45 -14.54 -14.18 11.49
CA GLN A 45 -15.54 -14.42 12.55
C GLN A 45 -16.18 -15.83 12.47
N GLY A 46 -15.36 -16.84 12.16
CA GLY A 46 -15.78 -18.23 12.07
C GLY A 46 -16.51 -18.63 10.78
N LYS A 47 -16.71 -17.70 9.83
CA LYS A 47 -17.35 -17.95 8.53
C LYS A 47 -16.33 -18.00 7.41
N ASP A 48 -16.52 -18.94 6.49
CA ASP A 48 -15.71 -19.04 5.28
C ASP A 48 -16.27 -18.10 4.20
N LEU A 49 -15.41 -17.26 3.64
CA LEU A 49 -15.77 -16.20 2.70
C LEU A 49 -14.76 -16.17 1.55
N LEU A 50 -15.24 -15.95 0.33
CA LEU A 50 -14.36 -15.64 -0.80
C LEU A 50 -14.13 -14.13 -0.87
N THR A 51 -12.88 -13.71 -0.97
CA THR A 51 -12.52 -12.30 -1.16
C THR A 51 -13.13 -11.75 -2.46
N PRO A 52 -13.62 -10.51 -2.52
CA PRO A 52 -14.02 -9.90 -3.79
C PRO A 52 -12.83 -9.70 -4.75
N VAL A 53 -11.67 -9.42 -4.16
CA VAL A 53 -10.40 -9.21 -4.86
C VAL A 53 -9.70 -10.55 -5.13
N SER A 54 -9.16 -10.71 -6.34
CA SER A 54 -8.25 -11.80 -6.72
C SER A 54 -6.81 -11.41 -6.42
N ARG A 55 -6.01 -12.36 -5.93
CA ARG A 55 -4.66 -12.11 -5.39
C ARG A 55 -3.64 -13.13 -5.83
N ILE A 56 -2.38 -12.72 -5.76
CA ILE A 56 -1.19 -13.57 -5.82
C ILE A 56 -0.12 -12.96 -4.90
N LEU A 57 0.56 -13.82 -4.13
CA LEU A 57 1.71 -13.41 -3.33
C LEU A 57 2.99 -13.64 -4.14
N ILE A 58 3.78 -12.60 -4.34
CA ILE A 58 5.11 -12.66 -4.98
C ILE A 58 6.13 -12.19 -3.95
N GLY A 59 7.31 -12.82 -3.87
CA GLY A 59 8.32 -12.37 -2.90
C GLY A 59 9.56 -13.26 -2.84
N SER A 60 10.31 -13.11 -1.75
CA SER A 60 11.53 -13.88 -1.50
C SER A 60 11.24 -15.39 -1.48
N PRO A 61 12.11 -16.23 -2.07
CA PRO A 61 11.91 -17.68 -2.08
C PRO A 61 11.73 -18.28 -0.68
N GLY A 62 10.65 -19.06 -0.50
CA GLY A 62 10.34 -19.73 0.76
C GLY A 62 9.60 -18.88 1.79
N CYS A 63 9.33 -17.61 1.48
CA CYS A 63 8.53 -16.75 2.35
C CYS A 63 7.03 -17.06 2.24
N THR A 64 6.31 -16.71 3.30
CA THR A 64 4.84 -16.85 3.37
C THR A 64 4.24 -15.67 4.11
N TYR A 65 3.00 -15.32 3.75
CA TYR A 65 2.23 -14.27 4.41
C TYR A 65 0.92 -14.85 4.93
N LYS A 66 0.57 -14.60 6.19
CA LYS A 66 -0.70 -15.08 6.76
C LYS A 66 -1.62 -13.90 7.04
N TYR A 67 -2.83 -13.94 6.47
CA TYR A 67 -3.90 -12.98 6.76
C TYR A 67 -5.26 -13.69 6.79
N LEU A 68 -6.19 -13.25 7.63
CA LEU A 68 -7.55 -13.81 7.75
C LEU A 68 -7.57 -15.35 7.87
N ASN A 69 -6.62 -15.87 8.66
CA ASN A 69 -6.36 -17.29 8.89
C ASN A 69 -5.94 -18.12 7.65
N THR A 70 -5.57 -17.48 6.54
CA THR A 70 -5.06 -18.12 5.32
C THR A 70 -3.58 -17.82 5.15
N ARG A 71 -2.73 -18.85 5.01
CA ARG A 71 -1.29 -18.69 4.72
C ARG A 71 -1.08 -18.78 3.21
N LEU A 72 -0.66 -17.66 2.62
CA LEU A 72 -0.23 -17.57 1.23
C LEU A 72 1.25 -17.89 1.10
N PHE A 73 1.63 -18.50 -0.02
CA PHE A 73 3.01 -18.87 -0.34
C PHE A 73 3.48 -18.03 -1.52
N THR A 74 4.71 -17.52 -1.44
CA THR A 74 5.25 -16.69 -2.50
C THR A 74 5.45 -17.50 -3.77
N VAL A 75 4.98 -16.99 -4.90
CA VAL A 75 5.64 -17.23 -6.18
C VAL A 75 6.97 -16.47 -6.12
N PRO A 76 8.12 -17.17 -6.20
CA PRO A 76 9.40 -16.56 -5.92
C PRO A 76 9.77 -15.57 -7.03
N TRP A 77 10.23 -14.37 -6.68
CA TRP A 77 10.91 -13.50 -7.63
C TRP A 77 12.41 -13.88 -7.75
N PRO A 78 13.13 -13.46 -8.81
CA PRO A 78 14.50 -13.91 -9.07
C PRO A 78 15.54 -13.09 -8.29
N GLU A 79 15.62 -13.30 -6.97
CA GLU A 79 16.65 -12.71 -6.10
C GLU A 79 18.05 -13.24 -6.41
N LYS A 80 19.08 -12.45 -6.08
CA LYS A 80 20.48 -12.84 -6.25
C LYS A 80 20.78 -14.12 -5.48
N GLY A 81 21.29 -15.13 -6.18
CA GLY A 81 21.61 -16.44 -5.59
C GLY A 81 20.43 -17.42 -5.54
N SER A 82 19.24 -17.03 -6.03
CA SER A 82 18.12 -17.94 -6.22
C SER A 82 18.09 -18.50 -7.64
N ASP A 83 17.73 -19.79 -7.78
CA ASP A 83 17.44 -20.44 -9.08
C ASP A 83 15.92 -20.67 -9.18
N ALA A 84 15.16 -19.58 -9.23
CA ALA A 84 13.70 -19.63 -9.36
C ALA A 84 13.30 -20.19 -10.73
N LYS A 85 12.56 -21.30 -10.72
CA LYS A 85 12.04 -21.95 -11.94
C LYS A 85 10.56 -21.63 -12.10
N TYR A 86 10.19 -21.20 -13.30
CA TYR A 86 8.82 -20.86 -13.66
C TYR A 86 8.32 -21.85 -14.71
N SER A 87 7.03 -22.16 -14.68
CA SER A 87 6.39 -22.96 -15.73
C SER A 87 6.45 -22.24 -17.09
N GLU A 88 6.37 -20.91 -17.06
CA GLU A 88 6.37 -20.06 -18.24
C GLU A 88 7.33 -18.88 -18.07
N ALA A 89 8.06 -18.53 -19.13
CA ALA A 89 9.05 -17.45 -19.10
C ALA A 89 8.43 -16.08 -18.80
N ASP A 90 7.20 -15.84 -19.27
CA ASP A 90 6.48 -14.58 -19.10
C ASP A 90 6.13 -14.33 -17.62
N ILE A 91 5.77 -15.39 -16.87
CA ILE A 91 5.54 -15.30 -15.42
C ILE A 91 6.85 -14.92 -14.70
N GLY A 92 7.97 -15.51 -15.10
CA GLY A 92 9.28 -15.16 -14.55
C GLY A 92 9.69 -13.71 -14.84
N THR A 93 9.35 -13.21 -16.03
CA THR A 93 9.55 -11.79 -16.39
C THR A 93 8.67 -10.87 -15.54
N ALA A 94 7.40 -11.24 -15.32
CA ALA A 94 6.50 -10.48 -14.44
C ALA A 94 7.02 -10.42 -12.99
N CYS A 95 7.45 -11.56 -12.42
CA CYS A 95 8.02 -11.58 -11.07
C CYS A 95 9.28 -10.72 -10.95
N ARG A 96 10.10 -10.65 -12.01
CA ARG A 96 11.26 -9.75 -12.07
C ARG A 96 10.86 -8.27 -12.09
N ALA A 97 9.79 -7.90 -12.81
CA ALA A 97 9.29 -6.53 -12.81
C ALA A 97 8.84 -6.11 -11.40
N PHE A 98 8.15 -6.99 -10.67
CA PHE A 98 7.76 -6.72 -9.28
C PHE A 98 8.95 -6.66 -8.31
N LEU A 99 10.03 -7.41 -8.56
CA LEU A 99 11.28 -7.24 -7.80
C LEU A 99 11.91 -5.86 -8.04
N LYS A 100 11.95 -5.36 -9.28
CA LYS A 100 12.43 -4.00 -9.58
C LYS A 100 11.56 -2.93 -8.93
N LEU A 101 10.24 -3.10 -8.97
CA LEU A 101 9.30 -2.21 -8.28
C LEU A 101 9.55 -2.22 -6.77
N ASN A 102 9.76 -3.40 -6.20
CA ASN A 102 10.09 -3.54 -4.78
C ASN A 102 11.35 -2.74 -4.45
N GLU A 103 12.45 -2.92 -5.18
CA GLU A 103 13.70 -2.16 -5.00
C GLU A 103 13.46 -0.64 -5.06
N TYR A 104 12.68 -0.16 -6.02
CA TYR A 104 12.33 1.26 -6.14
C TYR A 104 11.52 1.75 -4.92
N LEU A 105 10.46 1.04 -4.54
CA LEU A 105 9.61 1.43 -3.40
C LEU A 105 10.35 1.36 -2.07
N GLN A 106 11.31 0.44 -1.90
CA GLN A 106 12.18 0.41 -0.72
C GLN A 106 13.01 1.70 -0.58
N ILE A 107 13.56 2.20 -1.69
CA ILE A 107 14.34 3.44 -1.72
C ILE A 107 13.45 4.63 -1.36
N GLU A 108 12.29 4.76 -2.01
CA GLU A 108 11.34 5.84 -1.74
C GLU A 108 10.84 5.81 -0.28
N THR A 109 10.59 4.62 0.26
CA THR A 109 10.19 4.44 1.66
C THR A 109 11.29 4.89 2.62
N LEU A 110 12.54 4.49 2.36
CA LEU A 110 13.66 4.86 3.22
C LEU A 110 13.83 6.38 3.25
N GLN A 111 13.79 7.03 2.08
CA GLN A 111 13.84 8.49 2.00
C GLN A 111 12.69 9.14 2.79
N ALA A 112 11.47 8.64 2.63
CA ALA A 112 10.31 9.19 3.32
C ALA A 112 10.39 9.02 4.86
N LEU A 113 10.94 7.91 5.33
CA LEU A 113 11.21 7.67 6.75
C LEU A 113 12.30 8.60 7.29
N GLU A 114 13.35 8.88 6.52
CA GLU A 114 14.40 9.83 6.88
C GLU A 114 13.86 11.27 6.97
N GLU A 115 13.03 11.69 6.02
CA GLU A 115 12.33 12.97 6.02
C GLU A 115 11.40 13.10 7.25
N LEU A 116 10.66 12.05 7.58
CA LEU A 116 9.80 12.01 8.76
C LEU A 116 10.62 12.13 10.06
N ALA A 117 11.73 11.40 10.16
CA ALA A 117 12.62 11.45 11.31
C ALA A 117 13.33 12.80 11.46
N ALA A 118 13.62 13.50 10.36
CA ALA A 118 14.12 14.87 10.39
C ALA A 118 13.06 15.84 10.92
N LYS A 119 11.83 15.76 10.40
CA LYS A 119 10.71 16.61 10.83
C LYS A 119 10.36 16.42 12.31
N ASP A 120 10.42 15.19 12.82
CA ASP A 120 10.16 14.91 14.24
C ASP A 120 11.26 15.49 15.14
N ARG A 121 12.52 15.54 14.69
CA ARG A 121 13.61 16.21 15.41
C ARG A 121 13.39 17.72 15.50
N ASP A 122 13.04 18.35 14.38
CA ASP A 122 12.80 19.80 14.34
C ASP A 122 11.63 20.23 15.24
N ASN A 123 10.58 19.39 15.34
CA ASN A 123 9.44 19.66 16.21
C ASN A 123 9.81 19.60 17.70
N ILE A 124 10.75 18.72 18.10
CA ILE A 124 11.21 18.61 19.49
C ILE A 124 12.05 19.84 19.87
N ASP A 125 12.96 20.26 18.99
CA ASP A 125 13.83 21.41 19.21
C ASP A 125 13.06 22.74 19.25
N ALA A 126 11.86 22.80 18.66
CA ALA A 126 10.98 23.96 18.66
C ALA A 126 10.16 24.15 19.95
N VAL A 127 10.09 23.16 20.86
CA VAL A 127 9.36 23.30 22.13
C VAL A 127 10.24 23.99 23.18
N PRO A 128 9.96 25.23 23.62
CA PRO A 128 10.75 25.88 24.65
C PRO A 128 10.63 25.10 25.97
N VAL A 129 11.75 24.55 26.43
CA VAL A 129 11.88 23.83 27.70
C VAL A 129 11.59 24.79 28.86
N CYS A 130 10.35 24.79 29.33
CA CYS A 130 9.97 25.50 30.55
C CYS A 130 10.32 24.64 31.77
N ILE A 131 11.59 24.67 32.22
CA ILE A 131 11.99 24.02 33.48
C ILE A 131 12.80 24.99 34.32
N GLY A 132 12.32 25.22 35.55
CA GLY A 132 12.98 26.03 36.58
C GLY A 132 14.31 25.42 37.08
N PRO A 133 15.08 26.17 37.89
CA PRO A 133 16.51 26.00 38.08
C PRO A 133 17.01 24.74 38.84
N ASP A 134 16.13 23.82 39.27
CA ASP A 134 16.48 22.83 40.32
C ASP A 134 16.56 21.36 39.88
N PHE A 135 16.49 21.02 38.58
CA PHE A 135 16.64 19.63 38.12
C PHE A 135 17.93 19.40 37.31
N PRO A 136 18.80 18.45 37.74
CA PRO A 136 19.99 18.08 36.97
C PRO A 136 19.62 17.59 35.58
N ARG A 137 20.28 18.16 34.56
CA ARG A 137 20.20 17.73 33.16
C ARG A 137 20.71 16.29 33.00
N VAL A 138 19.82 15.32 33.13
CA VAL A 138 20.01 14.03 32.45
C VAL A 138 19.38 14.21 31.08
N GLY A 139 20.23 14.42 30.07
CA GLY A 139 19.79 14.52 28.68
C GLY A 139 19.09 13.23 28.29
N LEU A 140 17.76 13.25 28.24
CA LEU A 140 16.99 12.35 27.41
C LEU A 140 17.24 12.80 25.97
N GLY A 141 18.39 12.42 25.44
CA GLY A 141 18.66 12.53 24.01
C GLY A 141 17.57 11.77 23.28
N TYR A 142 16.89 12.42 22.34
CA TYR A 142 16.04 11.72 21.41
C TYR A 142 16.93 10.80 20.58
N GLU A 143 17.04 9.54 21.00
CA GLU A 143 17.50 8.47 20.12
C GLU A 143 16.34 8.14 19.20
N GLY A 144 16.19 8.96 18.15
CA GLY A 144 15.34 8.60 17.01
C GLY A 144 15.77 7.24 16.44
N PRO A 145 14.95 6.65 15.56
CA PRO A 145 15.31 5.37 14.95
C PRO A 145 16.68 5.48 14.27
N ASP A 146 17.58 4.55 14.61
CA ASP A 146 18.89 4.46 13.96
C ASP A 146 18.73 4.00 12.49
N GLU A 147 19.73 4.28 11.66
CA GLU A 147 19.74 3.99 10.22
C GLU A 147 19.41 2.51 9.93
N VAL A 148 19.87 1.60 10.78
CA VAL A 148 19.57 0.15 10.69
C VAL A 148 18.08 -0.12 10.89
N GLU A 149 17.44 0.57 11.83
CA GLU A 149 16.01 0.39 12.09
C GLU A 149 15.17 0.88 10.91
N LEU A 150 15.51 2.04 10.34
CA LEU A 150 14.82 2.57 9.15
C LEU A 150 14.93 1.62 7.96
N LYS A 151 16.13 1.09 7.70
CA LYS A 151 16.35 0.07 6.66
C LYS A 151 15.53 -1.18 6.88
N ASN A 152 15.43 -1.66 8.13
CA ASN A 152 14.62 -2.84 8.46
C ASN A 152 13.13 -2.58 8.22
N ARG A 153 12.62 -1.40 8.57
CA ARG A 153 11.22 -1.02 8.37
C ARG A 153 10.84 -0.89 6.89
N ALA A 154 11.81 -0.59 6.02
CA ALA A 154 11.63 -0.53 4.57
C ALA A 154 12.01 -1.85 3.85
N SER A 155 12.47 -2.90 4.55
CA SER A 155 12.98 -4.12 3.91
C SER A 155 11.85 -5.07 3.46
N TYR A 156 11.14 -4.68 2.41
CA TYR A 156 10.07 -5.47 1.82
C TYR A 156 10.58 -6.79 1.23
N ASN A 157 10.06 -7.92 1.73
CA ASN A 157 10.40 -9.26 1.28
C ASN A 157 9.29 -9.92 0.43
N MET A 158 8.18 -9.22 0.19
CA MET A 158 7.06 -9.70 -0.59
C MET A 158 6.12 -8.57 -0.98
N THR A 159 5.24 -8.87 -1.93
CA THR A 159 4.12 -8.05 -2.35
C THR A 159 2.88 -8.94 -2.55
N LEU A 160 1.75 -8.48 -2.05
CA LEU A 160 0.44 -9.10 -2.27
C LEU A 160 -0.29 -8.31 -3.35
N LEU A 161 -0.28 -8.86 -4.58
CA LEU A 161 -0.95 -8.23 -5.70
C LEU A 161 -2.46 -8.40 -5.57
N ASN A 162 -3.19 -7.40 -6.06
CA ASN A 162 -4.63 -7.33 -6.01
C ASN A 162 -5.17 -7.00 -7.40
N PHE A 163 -6.23 -7.68 -7.82
CA PHE A 163 -6.99 -7.37 -9.02
C PHE A 163 -8.48 -7.51 -8.74
N MET A 164 -9.27 -6.55 -9.22
CA MET A 164 -10.72 -6.64 -9.22
C MET A 164 -11.26 -5.88 -10.43
N ASP A 165 -12.19 -6.52 -11.14
CA ASP A 165 -13.00 -5.89 -12.18
C ASP A 165 -14.38 -5.60 -11.56
N PRO A 166 -14.74 -4.33 -11.29
CA PRO A 166 -16.01 -3.98 -10.63
C PRO A 166 -17.24 -4.40 -11.44
N GLN A 167 -17.15 -4.46 -12.78
CA GLN A 167 -18.26 -4.90 -13.63
C GLN A 167 -18.48 -6.42 -13.51
N LYS A 168 -17.39 -7.20 -13.38
CA LYS A 168 -17.47 -8.65 -13.17
C LYS A 168 -17.69 -9.05 -11.70
N MET A 169 -17.39 -8.16 -10.76
CA MET A 169 -17.56 -8.38 -9.31
C MET A 169 -18.43 -7.27 -8.67
N PRO A 170 -19.74 -7.20 -8.99
CA PRO A 170 -20.61 -6.10 -8.54
C PRO A 170 -21.05 -6.21 -7.06
N TYR A 171 -20.79 -7.34 -6.40
CA TYR A 171 -21.26 -7.61 -5.04
C TYR A 171 -20.37 -6.94 -3.97
N LEU A 172 -20.34 -5.60 -3.99
CA LEU A 172 -19.53 -4.77 -3.09
C LEU A 172 -20.40 -4.16 -1.99
N LYS A 173 -19.84 -4.11 -0.78
CA LYS A 173 -20.47 -3.47 0.39
C LYS A 173 -20.32 -1.95 0.30
N GLU A 174 -21.29 -1.23 0.85
CA GLU A 174 -21.14 0.21 1.13
C GLU A 174 -20.24 0.43 2.34
N GLU A 175 -19.42 1.48 2.27
CA GLU A 175 -18.65 1.98 3.41
C GLU A 175 -19.61 2.51 4.49
N PRO A 176 -19.49 2.04 5.75
CA PRO A 176 -20.56 2.21 6.73
C PRO A 176 -20.55 3.52 7.54
N TYR A 177 -19.49 4.33 7.49
CA TYR A 177 -19.30 5.42 8.47
C TYR A 177 -19.28 6.82 7.87
N PHE A 178 -18.68 7.00 6.69
CA PHE A 178 -18.34 8.30 6.11
C PHE A 178 -18.99 8.53 4.75
N GLY A 179 -19.76 7.58 4.23
CA GLY A 179 -20.41 7.71 2.92
C GLY A 179 -19.42 7.61 1.76
N MET A 180 -18.32 6.86 1.91
CA MET A 180 -17.31 6.71 0.85
C MET A 180 -17.74 5.77 -0.29
N GLY A 181 -18.95 5.20 -0.23
CA GLY A 181 -19.50 4.34 -1.27
C GLY A 181 -18.94 2.91 -1.26
N LYS A 182 -18.89 2.26 -2.44
CA LYS A 182 -18.51 0.85 -2.58
C LYS A 182 -17.07 0.56 -2.13
N MET A 183 -16.89 -0.53 -1.39
CA MET A 183 -15.59 -1.01 -0.92
C MET A 183 -15.17 -2.29 -1.65
N ALA A 184 -14.00 -2.26 -2.31
CA ALA A 184 -13.32 -3.46 -2.79
C ALA A 184 -12.78 -4.31 -1.62
N VAL A 185 -12.23 -3.61 -0.61
CA VAL A 185 -11.74 -4.18 0.66
C VAL A 185 -12.31 -3.33 1.79
N SER A 186 -12.90 -3.97 2.79
CA SER A 186 -13.47 -3.27 3.95
C SER A 186 -12.38 -2.75 4.89
N TRP A 187 -12.74 -1.85 5.82
CA TRP A 187 -11.85 -1.37 6.89
C TRP A 187 -11.12 -2.51 7.59
N HIS A 188 -9.79 -2.44 7.64
CA HIS A 188 -8.92 -3.43 8.28
C HIS A 188 -7.59 -2.80 8.70
N HIS A 189 -6.82 -3.57 9.48
CA HIS A 189 -5.39 -3.39 9.65
C HIS A 189 -4.68 -4.55 8.94
N ASP A 190 -3.53 -4.28 8.34
CA ASP A 190 -2.70 -5.35 7.79
C ASP A 190 -2.20 -6.26 8.91
N GLU A 191 -2.27 -7.57 8.68
CA GLU A 191 -1.92 -8.60 9.65
C GLU A 191 -0.48 -9.09 9.43
N ASN A 192 0.15 -9.64 10.47
CA ASN A 192 1.42 -10.36 10.33
C ASN A 192 2.57 -9.54 9.70
N LEU A 193 2.54 -8.22 9.89
CA LEU A 193 3.63 -7.31 9.56
C LEU A 193 4.66 -7.26 10.69
N VAL A 194 5.90 -6.87 10.35
CA VAL A 194 6.91 -6.52 11.34
C VAL A 194 6.47 -5.26 12.07
N ASP A 195 6.72 -5.17 13.38
CA ASP A 195 6.32 -3.99 14.14
C ASP A 195 6.90 -2.71 13.52
N ARG A 196 6.03 -1.74 13.26
CA ARG A 196 6.34 -0.45 12.63
C ARG A 196 7.02 -0.53 11.26
N SER A 197 6.98 -1.68 10.57
CA SER A 197 7.39 -1.71 9.16
C SER A 197 6.43 -0.90 8.32
N ALA A 198 6.97 -0.24 7.29
CA ALA A 198 6.18 0.48 6.33
C ALA A 198 5.41 -0.47 5.40
N VAL A 199 4.45 0.07 4.68
CA VAL A 199 3.80 -0.57 3.53
C VAL A 199 3.77 0.43 2.39
N ALA A 200 4.22 0.01 1.21
CA ALA A 200 4.16 0.79 -0.02
C ALA A 200 3.24 0.10 -1.03
N VAL A 201 2.43 0.88 -1.72
CA VAL A 201 1.45 0.37 -2.70
C VAL A 201 1.57 1.15 -3.99
N TYR A 202 1.77 0.42 -5.09
CA TYR A 202 1.61 0.92 -6.45
C TYR A 202 0.18 0.62 -6.93
N SER A 203 -0.58 1.65 -7.30
CA SER A 203 -1.95 1.52 -7.78
C SER A 203 -2.01 1.55 -9.31
N TYR A 204 -2.71 0.59 -9.90
CA TYR A 204 -2.94 0.53 -11.35
C TYR A 204 -4.43 0.44 -11.65
N SER A 205 -5.00 1.58 -12.03
CA SER A 205 -6.36 1.66 -12.56
C SER A 205 -6.31 1.44 -14.09
N CYS A 206 -7.07 0.48 -14.58
CA CYS A 206 -7.31 0.33 -16.02
C CYS A 206 -8.37 1.34 -16.42
N GLU A 207 -8.01 2.34 -17.20
CA GLU A 207 -8.99 3.24 -17.80
C GLU A 207 -9.77 2.48 -18.89
N GLY A 208 -11.09 2.70 -18.93
CA GLY A 208 -11.88 2.38 -20.11
C GLY A 208 -11.53 3.32 -21.26
N PRO A 209 -12.06 3.13 -22.47
CA PRO A 209 -12.01 4.19 -23.48
C PRO A 209 -12.56 5.48 -22.86
N GLU A 210 -11.84 6.59 -23.02
CA GLU A 210 -12.29 7.93 -22.63
C GLU A 210 -13.71 8.13 -23.17
N GLU A 211 -14.71 8.13 -22.29
CA GLU A 211 -16.01 8.72 -22.63
C GLU A 211 -15.76 10.22 -22.61
N GLU A 212 -16.10 10.91 -23.71
CA GLU A 212 -15.90 12.34 -23.86
C GLU A 212 -16.47 13.06 -22.62
N ASP A 213 -15.60 13.76 -21.88
CA ASP A 213 -15.98 14.60 -20.74
C ASP A 213 -17.15 15.48 -21.15
N SER A 214 -18.35 15.16 -20.67
CA SER A 214 -19.49 16.05 -20.86
C SER A 214 -19.32 17.20 -19.86
N ASP A 215 -19.17 18.42 -20.34
CA ASP A 215 -19.08 19.67 -19.55
C ASP A 215 -20.29 19.93 -18.60
N ASP A 216 -21.27 19.02 -18.57
CA ASP A 216 -22.49 19.04 -17.76
C ASP A 216 -22.43 18.09 -16.54
N ASP A 217 -21.23 17.68 -16.11
CA ASP A 217 -21.11 16.79 -14.95
C ASP A 217 -21.60 17.52 -13.68
N PRO A 218 -22.62 17.01 -12.98
CA PRO A 218 -23.17 17.67 -11.80
C PRO A 218 -22.09 17.81 -10.73
N GLU A 219 -22.10 18.89 -9.95
CA GLU A 219 -21.26 19.00 -8.75
C GLU A 219 -21.50 17.76 -7.85
N LEU A 220 -20.55 16.82 -7.87
CA LEU A 220 -20.64 15.60 -7.09
C LEU A 220 -20.37 15.93 -5.63
N GLU A 221 -21.32 15.63 -4.74
CA GLU A 221 -21.08 15.67 -3.30
C GLU A 221 -20.21 14.47 -2.88
N GLY A 222 -18.98 14.74 -2.46
CA GLY A 222 -18.07 13.73 -1.91
C GLY A 222 -17.00 13.27 -2.91
N ARG A 223 -16.63 11.98 -2.84
CA ARG A 223 -15.59 11.39 -3.69
C ARG A 223 -16.20 10.91 -5.00
N ASP A 224 -15.45 10.97 -6.09
CA ASP A 224 -15.87 10.50 -7.42
C ASP A 224 -16.18 8.98 -7.44
N PRO A 225 -17.42 8.59 -7.82
CA PRO A 225 -17.89 7.35 -8.42
C PRO A 225 -16.91 6.30 -8.85
N ASP A 226 -16.18 6.75 -9.86
CA ASP A 226 -15.60 5.94 -10.92
C ASP A 226 -14.08 5.88 -10.78
N THR A 227 -13.53 6.78 -9.97
CA THR A 227 -12.13 6.77 -9.54
C THR A 227 -11.92 5.81 -8.36
N TRP A 228 -10.84 5.04 -8.44
CA TRP A 228 -10.37 4.22 -7.31
C TRP A 228 -9.80 5.11 -6.21
N HIS A 229 -10.11 4.77 -4.96
CA HIS A 229 -9.60 5.51 -3.81
C HIS A 229 -9.02 4.57 -2.76
N VAL A 230 -8.07 5.07 -1.97
CA VAL A 230 -7.72 4.47 -0.67
C VAL A 230 -8.33 5.28 0.46
N GLY A 231 -9.07 4.58 1.32
CA GLY A 231 -9.71 5.15 2.51
C GLY A 231 -8.81 5.06 3.74
N PHE A 232 -8.77 6.10 4.58
CA PHE A 232 -8.12 6.09 5.89
C PHE A 232 -9.03 6.64 6.98
N LYS A 233 -8.97 6.03 8.17
CA LYS A 233 -9.62 6.50 9.40
C LYS A 233 -8.74 6.24 10.61
N ILE A 234 -8.96 7.00 11.68
CA ILE A 234 -8.35 6.71 12.98
C ILE A 234 -9.06 5.49 13.60
N SER A 235 -8.29 4.56 14.18
CA SER A 235 -8.87 3.36 14.83
C SER A 235 -9.81 3.79 15.96
N TRP A 236 -10.95 3.10 16.07
CA TRP A 236 -12.01 3.37 17.07
C TRP A 236 -12.72 4.72 16.95
N ASP A 237 -12.38 5.54 15.96
CA ASP A 237 -12.92 6.89 15.76
C ASP A 237 -13.74 6.96 14.45
N ILE A 238 -15.00 7.40 14.55
CA ILE A 238 -15.88 7.68 13.40
C ILE A 238 -16.38 9.13 13.41
N GLU A 239 -15.86 9.96 14.31
CA GLU A 239 -16.18 11.38 14.42
C GLU A 239 -15.16 12.23 13.65
N THR A 240 -13.86 11.89 13.74
CA THR A 240 -12.86 12.52 12.88
C THR A 240 -13.13 12.11 11.43
N PRO A 241 -13.33 13.06 10.50
CA PRO A 241 -13.56 12.71 9.09
C PRO A 241 -12.46 11.81 8.52
N GLY A 242 -12.89 10.74 7.86
CA GLY A 242 -12.00 9.88 7.10
C GLY A 242 -11.44 10.59 5.87
N LEU A 243 -10.32 10.08 5.34
CA LEU A 243 -9.78 10.51 4.06
C LEU A 243 -10.12 9.48 2.99
N ALA A 244 -10.57 9.94 1.82
CA ALA A 244 -10.60 9.16 0.60
C ALA A 244 -9.63 9.83 -0.38
N ILE A 245 -8.50 9.18 -0.68
CA ILE A 245 -7.47 9.72 -1.57
C ILE A 245 -7.66 9.08 -2.95
N PRO A 246 -7.84 9.88 -4.02
CA PRO A 246 -7.96 9.34 -5.37
C PRO A 246 -6.65 8.69 -5.79
N LEU A 247 -6.75 7.58 -6.51
CA LEU A 247 -5.63 6.80 -7.03
C LEU A 247 -5.78 6.68 -8.55
N HIS A 248 -5.05 7.52 -9.26
CA HIS A 248 -4.94 7.45 -10.71
C HIS A 248 -3.96 6.37 -11.12
N GLN A 249 -3.87 6.15 -12.43
CA GLN A 249 -3.00 5.14 -13.00
C GLN A 249 -1.53 5.41 -12.66
N GLY A 250 -0.94 4.53 -11.84
CA GLY A 250 0.47 4.57 -11.47
C GLY A 250 0.80 5.33 -10.19
N ASP A 251 -0.20 5.89 -9.50
CA ASP A 251 0.00 6.53 -8.21
C ASP A 251 0.50 5.53 -7.16
N CYS A 252 1.38 6.01 -6.29
CA CYS A 252 1.90 5.24 -5.16
C CYS A 252 1.51 5.89 -3.83
N TYR A 253 1.17 5.08 -2.83
CA TYR A 253 1.01 5.57 -1.47
C TYR A 253 1.78 4.73 -0.47
N PHE A 254 2.13 5.35 0.66
CA PHE A 254 2.98 4.78 1.70
C PHE A 254 2.35 4.97 3.07
N MET A 255 2.34 3.91 3.86
CA MET A 255 1.98 3.91 5.28
C MET A 255 3.25 3.72 6.09
N LEU A 256 3.66 4.74 6.86
CA LEU A 256 4.92 4.79 7.62
C LEU A 256 4.75 4.57 9.14
#